data_AF-A0A9D4E0P3-F1
#
_entry.id   AF-A0A9D4E0P3-F1
#
_cell.length_a   1.000
_cell.length_b   1.000
_cell.length_c   1.000
_cell.angle_alpha   90.00
_cell.angle_beta   90.00
_cell.angle_gamma   90.00
#
_symmetry.space_group_name_H-M   'P 1'
#
loop_
_entity.id
_entity.type
_entity.pdbx_description
1 polymer ?
#
loop_
_entity_poly.entity_id
_entity_poly.type
_entity_poly.pdbx_seq_one_letter_code
_entity_poly.pdbx_strand_id
1 'polypeptide(L)'
;MDMLEPPSPPPTSLIKPSMSYSAKKEKLLKAWEAIRSKMLHTHIEEMSPATTCCVLCHSTVDNIIHCDTCGPNAFYCDLCCNQIHKPMLFHRPKKWNVGLIFTYTCRLYK
;
A
#
# COMPACT_ATOMS: atom_id res chain seq x y z
N MET A 1 15.11 -75.93 -2.08
CA MET A 1 15.31 -74.79 -3.00
C MET A 1 14.02 -74.00 -2.97
N ASP A 2 13.90 -73.10 -1.99
CA ASP A 2 12.77 -72.17 -1.92
C ASP A 2 12.98 -71.06 -2.95
N MET A 3 12.06 -70.97 -3.90
CA MET A 3 12.03 -69.93 -4.92
C MET A 3 11.54 -68.63 -4.26
N LEU A 4 12.44 -67.68 -4.02
CA LEU A 4 12.10 -66.34 -3.57
C LEU A 4 11.26 -65.64 -4.66
N GLU A 5 10.03 -65.25 -4.33
CA GLU A 5 9.20 -64.39 -5.16
C GLU A 5 9.87 -63.03 -5.39
N PRO A 6 9.80 -62.46 -6.61
CA PRO A 6 10.37 -61.14 -6.88
C PRO A 6 9.58 -60.04 -6.15
N PRO A 7 10.27 -58.97 -5.68
CA PRO A 7 9.62 -57.89 -4.96
C PRO A 7 8.60 -57.17 -5.86
N SER A 8 7.42 -56.90 -5.29
CA SER A 8 6.36 -56.13 -5.95
C SER A 8 6.86 -54.75 -6.39
N PRO A 9 6.47 -54.24 -7.57
CA PRO A 9 6.88 -52.92 -8.03
C PRO A 9 6.40 -51.83 -7.05
N PRO A 10 7.19 -50.77 -6.82
CA PRO A 10 6.78 -49.66 -5.97
C PRO A 10 5.50 -49.02 -6.53
N PRO A 11 4.59 -48.53 -5.67
CA PRO A 11 3.36 -47.88 -6.12
C PRO A 11 3.72 -46.73 -7.06
N THR A 12 3.25 -46.85 -8.30
CA THR A 12 3.44 -45.85 -9.36
C THR A 12 3.12 -44.48 -8.79
N SER A 13 4.14 -43.63 -8.80
CA SER A 13 4.13 -42.31 -8.19
C SER A 13 2.87 -41.53 -8.57
N LEU A 14 2.32 -40.84 -7.57
CA LEU A 14 1.21 -39.90 -7.68
C LEU A 14 1.57 -38.75 -8.64
N ILE A 15 1.45 -38.98 -9.96
CA ILE A 15 1.55 -37.91 -10.95
C ILE A 15 0.27 -37.07 -10.82
N LYS A 16 0.34 -36.00 -10.04
CA LYS A 16 -0.73 -35.00 -10.00
C LYS A 16 -0.89 -34.45 -11.42
N PRO A 17 -2.08 -34.47 -12.02
CA PRO A 17 -2.28 -33.92 -13.35
C PRO A 17 -1.85 -32.46 -13.36
N SER A 18 -0.87 -32.14 -14.21
CA SER A 18 -0.39 -30.77 -14.41
C SER A 18 -1.55 -29.95 -14.98
N MET A 19 -1.99 -28.94 -14.22
CA MET A 19 -3.02 -28.03 -14.72
C MET A 19 -2.57 -27.35 -16.01
N SER A 20 -3.51 -27.18 -16.95
CA SER A 20 -3.28 -26.39 -18.15
C SER A 20 -2.87 -24.96 -17.79
N TYR A 21 -2.12 -24.31 -18.69
CA TYR A 21 -1.70 -22.93 -18.49
C TYR A 21 -2.90 -21.99 -18.27
N SER A 22 -3.99 -22.17 -19.02
CA SER A 22 -5.21 -21.37 -18.88
C SER A 22 -5.84 -21.49 -17.49
N ALA A 23 -5.94 -22.71 -16.96
CA ALA A 23 -6.49 -22.94 -15.63
C ALA A 23 -5.59 -22.36 -14.52
N LYS A 24 -4.26 -22.43 -14.70
CA LYS A 24 -3.29 -21.77 -13.79
C LYS A 24 -3.46 -20.25 -13.81
N LYS A 25 -3.59 -19.65 -15.00
CA LYS A 25 -3.81 -18.20 -15.17
C LYS A 25 -5.12 -17.75 -14.51
N GLU A 26 -6.21 -18.46 -14.73
CA GLU A 26 -7.52 -18.13 -14.14
C GLU A 26 -7.48 -18.21 -12.61
N LYS A 27 -6.88 -19.28 -12.07
CA LYS A 27 -6.69 -19.43 -10.62
C LYS A 27 -5.89 -18.27 -10.04
N LEU A 28 -4.82 -17.86 -10.71
CA LEU A 28 -3.99 -16.73 -10.28
C LEU A 28 -4.77 -15.42 -10.29
N LEU A 29 -5.54 -15.15 -11.35
CA LEU A 29 -6.38 -13.95 -11.44
C LEU A 29 -7.42 -13.91 -10.32
N LYS A 30 -8.14 -15.00 -10.08
CA LYS A 30 -9.11 -15.10 -8.98
C LYS A 30 -8.47 -14.89 -7.61
N ALA A 31 -7.26 -15.44 -7.40
CA ALA A 31 -6.52 -15.25 -6.16
C ALA A 31 -6.11 -13.79 -5.94
N TRP A 32 -5.61 -13.10 -6.98
CA TRP A 32 -5.29 -11.67 -6.89
C TRP A 32 -6.52 -10.81 -6.67
N GLU A 33 -7.61 -11.08 -7.38
CA GLU A 33 -8.87 -10.35 -7.23
C GLU A 33 -9.41 -10.48 -5.79
N ALA A 34 -9.34 -11.69 -5.22
CA ALA A 34 -9.78 -11.94 -3.85
C ALA A 34 -9.03 -11.14 -2.78
N ILE A 35 -7.76 -10.77 -3.02
CA ILE A 35 -6.95 -10.00 -2.06
C ILE A 35 -6.85 -8.51 -2.38
N ARG A 36 -7.21 -8.10 -3.60
CA ARG A 36 -7.04 -6.73 -4.12
C ARG A 36 -7.63 -5.67 -3.20
N SER A 37 -8.90 -5.83 -2.82
CA SER A 37 -9.59 -4.84 -1.98
C SER A 37 -8.98 -4.73 -0.58
N LYS A 38 -8.56 -5.86 -0.01
CA LYS A 38 -7.89 -5.88 1.30
C LYS A 38 -6.54 -5.17 1.23
N MET A 39 -5.73 -5.47 0.21
CA MET A 39 -4.44 -4.80 0.00
C MET A 39 -4.61 -3.29 -0.16
N LEU A 40 -5.60 -2.86 -0.95
CA LEU A 40 -5.88 -1.43 -1.13
C LEU A 40 -6.30 -0.77 0.19
N HIS A 41 -7.20 -1.39 0.94
CA HIS A 41 -7.66 -0.85 2.21
C HIS A 41 -6.54 -0.74 3.24
N THR A 42 -5.74 -1.80 3.41
CA THR A 42 -4.57 -1.79 4.30
C THR A 42 -3.58 -0.70 3.89
N HIS A 43 -3.36 -0.50 2.60
CA HIS A 43 -2.49 0.58 2.13
C HIS A 43 -3.06 1.97 2.46
N ILE A 44 -4.37 2.19 2.31
CA ILE A 44 -5.01 3.45 2.69
C ILE A 44 -4.85 3.70 4.19
N GLU A 45 -5.04 2.69 5.04
CA GLU A 45 -4.87 2.81 6.49
C GLU A 45 -3.42 3.10 6.88
N GLU A 46 -2.46 2.41 6.28
CA GLU A 46 -1.02 2.63 6.52
C GLU A 46 -0.59 4.05 6.16
N MET A 47 -1.14 4.59 5.09
CA MET A 47 -0.84 5.93 4.61
C MET A 47 -1.66 7.02 5.32
N SER A 48 -2.56 6.64 6.22
CA SER A 48 -3.42 7.58 6.92
C SER A 48 -2.60 8.49 7.86
N PRO A 49 -2.99 9.77 8.02
CA PRO A 49 -2.28 10.68 8.91
C PRO A 49 -2.38 10.20 10.35
N ALA A 50 -1.24 10.21 11.06
CA ALA A 50 -1.21 9.92 12.50
C ALA A 50 -2.02 10.95 13.32
N THR A 51 -2.23 12.15 12.78
CA THR A 51 -3.03 13.21 13.39
C THR A 51 -3.64 14.14 12.34
N THR A 52 -4.79 14.72 12.67
CA THR A 52 -5.45 15.78 11.91
C THR A 52 -5.19 17.18 12.49
N CYS A 53 -4.27 17.28 13.46
CA CYS A 53 -3.90 18.52 14.12
C CYS A 53 -2.67 19.17 13.46
N CYS A 54 -2.76 20.46 13.16
CA CYS A 54 -1.62 21.22 12.66
C CYS A 54 -0.58 21.43 13.77
N VAL A 55 0.69 21.10 13.50
CA VAL A 55 1.80 21.24 14.46
C VAL A 55 2.12 22.70 14.82
N LEU A 56 1.71 23.67 14.00
CA LEU A 56 1.97 25.09 14.26
C LEU A 56 0.81 25.77 15.00
N CYS A 57 -0.41 25.67 14.46
CA CYS A 57 -1.56 26.39 14.99
C CYS A 57 -2.48 25.54 15.87
N HIS A 58 -2.19 24.24 16.02
CA HIS A 58 -2.94 23.28 16.83
C HIS A 58 -4.43 23.15 16.46
N SER A 59 -4.81 23.63 15.28
CA SER A 59 -6.17 23.50 14.76
C SER A 59 -6.35 22.12 14.13
N THR A 60 -7.49 21.49 14.42
CA THR A 60 -7.89 20.24 13.76
C THR A 60 -8.52 20.56 12.41
N VAL A 61 -8.09 19.86 11.36
CA VAL A 61 -8.58 20.04 9.99
C VAL A 61 -8.86 18.70 9.33
N ASP A 62 -9.88 18.65 8.47
CA ASP A 62 -10.25 17.40 7.78
C ASP A 62 -9.19 16.94 6.77
N ASN A 63 -8.50 17.90 6.14
CA ASN A 63 -7.55 17.64 5.07
C ASN A 63 -6.14 18.11 5.46
N ILE A 64 -5.49 17.35 6.34
CA ILE A 64 -4.16 17.65 6.84
C ILE A 64 -3.10 17.43 5.75
N ILE A 65 -2.03 18.23 5.78
CA ILE A 65 -0.91 18.15 4.87
C ILE A 65 0.31 17.64 5.63
N HIS A 66 0.96 16.61 5.10
CA HIS A 66 2.19 16.05 5.67
C HIS A 66 3.38 16.36 4.76
N CYS A 67 4.55 16.62 5.34
CA CYS A 67 5.79 16.77 4.57
C CYS A 67 6.87 15.82 5.09
N ASP A 68 7.15 14.76 4.32
CA ASP A 68 8.19 13.76 4.63
C ASP A 68 9.57 14.39 4.89
N THR A 69 9.90 15.48 4.19
CA THR A 69 11.19 16.18 4.32
C THR A 69 11.32 16.92 5.64
N CYS A 70 10.21 17.42 6.20
CA CYS A 70 10.20 18.08 7.50
C CYS A 70 10.24 17.09 8.67
N GLY A 71 9.89 15.82 8.43
CA GLY A 71 9.94 14.74 9.41
C GLY A 71 8.62 14.00 9.59
N PRO A 72 8.61 12.93 10.41
CA PRO A 72 7.45 12.03 10.53
C PRO A 72 6.22 12.70 11.14
N ASN A 73 6.40 13.69 12.03
CA ASN A 73 5.31 14.37 12.73
C ASN A 73 4.97 15.76 12.13
N ALA A 74 5.44 16.03 10.91
CA ALA A 74 5.29 17.32 10.26
C ALA A 74 3.93 17.44 9.56
N PHE A 75 2.88 17.67 10.35
CA PHE A 75 1.49 17.82 9.88
C PHE A 75 1.03 19.28 9.96
N TYR A 76 0.44 19.80 8.88
CA TYR A 76 0.10 21.22 8.72
C TYR A 76 -1.28 21.41 8.13
N CYS A 77 -1.97 22.48 8.54
CA CYS A 77 -3.10 23.01 7.78
C CYS A 77 -2.62 23.73 6.51
N ASP A 78 -3.52 23.99 5.56
CA ASP A 78 -3.21 24.71 4.31
C ASP A 78 -2.47 26.03 4.52
N LEU A 79 -2.91 26.85 5.49
CA LEU A 79 -2.33 28.17 5.74
C LEU A 79 -0.89 28.06 6.25
N CYS A 80 -0.68 27.26 7.29
CA CYS A 80 0.64 27.04 7.89
C CYS A 80 1.61 26.38 6.89
N CYS A 81 1.14 25.39 6.13
CA CYS A 81 1.96 24.76 5.10
C CYS A 81 2.44 25.78 4.07
N ASN A 82 1.52 26.60 3.53
CA ASN A 82 1.88 27.63 2.55
C ASN A 82 2.88 28.65 3.11
N GLN A 83 2.76 29.06 4.37
CA GLN A 83 3.67 30.04 4.96
C GLN A 83 5.11 29.53 5.05
N ILE A 84 5.31 28.29 5.49
CA ILE A 84 6.65 27.75 5.74
C ILE A 84 7.28 27.06 4.52
N HIS A 85 6.47 26.51 3.61
CA HIS A 85 6.96 25.74 2.46
C HIS A 85 7.06 26.57 1.18
N LYS A 86 6.50 27.78 1.13
CA LYS A 86 6.66 28.69 -0.01
C LYS A 86 8.14 28.92 -0.41
N PRO A 87 9.10 29.10 0.51
CA PRO A 87 10.52 29.23 0.14
C PRO A 87 11.22 27.88 -0.09
N MET A 88 10.60 26.74 0.24
CA MET A 88 11.24 25.42 0.30
C MET A 88 10.99 24.63 -1.00
N LEU A 89 11.73 24.96 -2.07
CA LEU A 89 11.51 24.41 -3.42
C LEU A 89 11.61 22.88 -3.54
N PHE A 90 12.34 22.23 -2.64
CA PHE A 90 12.58 20.77 -2.69
C PHE A 90 11.64 19.97 -1.79
N HIS A 91 10.90 20.63 -0.90
CA HIS A 91 9.90 19.95 -0.10
C HIS A 91 8.71 19.61 -0.99
N ARG A 92 8.19 18.39 -0.83
CA ARG A 92 6.99 17.94 -1.53
C ARG A 92 5.92 17.54 -0.52
N PRO A 93 5.19 18.51 0.05
CA PRO A 93 4.08 18.21 0.94
C PRO A 93 3.01 17.39 0.20
N LYS A 94 2.30 16.56 0.95
CA LYS A 94 1.26 15.66 0.48
C LYS A 94 -0.01 15.95 1.28
N LYS A 95 -1.13 16.17 0.60
CA LYS A 95 -2.42 16.43 1.24
C LYS A 95 -3.22 15.14 1.32
N TRP A 96 -3.69 14.83 2.52
CA TRP A 96 -4.65 13.78 2.75
C TRP A 96 -6.07 14.30 2.51
N ASN A 97 -6.87 13.56 1.74
CA ASN A 97 -8.28 13.84 1.53
C ASN A 97 -9.03 12.53 1.28
N VAL A 98 -9.85 12.11 2.26
CA VAL A 98 -10.79 10.97 2.17
C VAL A 98 -10.13 9.71 1.57
N GLY A 99 -9.04 9.24 2.20
CA GLY A 99 -8.36 8.01 1.76
C GLY A 99 -7.42 8.16 0.57
N LEU A 100 -7.29 9.37 0.03
CA LEU A 100 -6.41 9.67 -1.10
C LEU A 100 -5.30 10.64 -0.68
N ILE A 101 -4.12 10.41 -1.24
CA ILE A 101 -2.97 11.29 -1.09
C ILE A 101 -2.72 12.00 -2.41
N PHE A 102 -2.63 13.32 -2.34
CA PHE A 102 -2.30 14.17 -3.47
C PHE A 102 -1.01 14.93 -3.19
N THR A 103 -0.18 15.11 -4.22
CA THR A 103 0.91 16.09 -4.14
C THR A 103 0.32 17.47 -3.89
N TYR A 104 0.78 18.13 -2.83
CA TYR A 104 0.34 19.46 -2.47
C TYR A 104 1.34 20.50 -2.97
N THR A 105 0.87 21.38 -3.85
CA THR A 105 1.63 22.54 -4.29
C THR A 105 1.28 23.74 -3.41
N CYS A 106 2.28 24.28 -2.72
CA CYS A 106 2.07 25.53 -2.02
C CYS A 106 1.81 26.63 -3.05
N ARG A 107 0.72 27.38 -2.87
CA ARG A 107 0.33 28.44 -3.81
C ARG A 107 1.38 29.53 -3.78
N LEU A 108 2.10 29.69 -4.88
CA LEU A 108 3.14 30.72 -5.01
C LEU A 108 2.53 32.13 -5.14
N TYR A 109 1.30 32.25 -5.66
CA TYR A 109 0.57 33.50 -5.88
C TYR A 109 -0.95 33.35 -5.62
N LYS A 110 -1.62 34.45 -5.26
CA LYS A 110 -3.09 34.53 -5.11
C LYS A 110 -3.76 34.70 -6.46
#